data_AF-A0AAW2T653-F1
#
_entry.id   AF-A0AAW2T653-F1
#
_cell.length_a   1.000
_cell.length_b   1.000
_cell.length_c   1.000
_cell.angle_alpha   90.00
_cell.angle_beta   90.00
_cell.angle_gamma   90.00
#
_symmetry.space_group_name_H-M   'P 1'
#
loop_
_entity.id
_entity.type
_entity.pdbx_description
1 polymer ?
#
loop_
_entity_poly.entity_id
_entity_poly.type
_entity_poly.pdbx_seq_one_letter_code
_entity_poly.pdbx_strand_id
1 'polypeptide(L)'
;MTECIRPERWRELSGENKWKNLLDPLDSDLQKYLIHYGAMAQATNDTFDMDLLSKYVGSSKYSRKNMLSRVGLVKGNPYKYKVVKFIYATSGITVPSSFILKPVSEDTWLKYSNWMGYVAVATDEGKSALGRRDILVAWRGTISPIEWMKDFEFPLVPASKILGERGGHKAMVHQGFLSVYTSDNSRSKFNKTSARDQVLSELKTLVEQYKDEEISITVTGHSLGGALSVLNATDIVWNGHNKTGNKACPVTAFVYGCPMAGDRNFRDMTETMKNLQFLRIRNLPDIVPTVPHQQSGILRLGSS
;
A
#
# COMPACT_ATOMS: atom_id res chain seq x y z
N MET A 1 14.60 18.65 22.47
CA MET A 1 13.46 17.71 22.33
C MET A 1 12.95 17.86 20.91
N THR A 2 13.04 16.84 20.07
CA THR A 2 12.43 16.87 18.74
C THR A 2 10.92 16.84 18.93
N GLU A 3 10.23 17.93 18.58
CA GLU A 3 8.77 18.02 18.73
C GLU A 3 8.09 16.93 17.90
N CYS A 4 7.41 16.01 18.59
CA CYS A 4 6.58 14.98 17.96
C CYS A 4 5.35 15.62 17.32
N ILE A 5 4.81 14.97 16.28
CA ILE A 5 3.48 15.30 15.72
C ILE A 5 2.45 15.38 16.85
N ARG A 6 1.67 16.46 16.84
CA ARG A 6 0.54 16.69 17.75
C ARG A 6 -0.56 15.65 17.54
N PRO A 7 -0.84 14.76 18.52
CA PRO A 7 -1.82 13.68 18.37
C PRO A 7 -3.22 14.15 18.00
N GLU A 8 -3.65 15.31 18.51
CA GLU A 8 -4.97 15.89 18.27
C GLU A 8 -5.22 16.27 16.80
N ARG A 9 -4.16 16.46 16.00
CA ARG A 9 -4.24 16.83 14.57
C ARG A 9 -4.36 15.63 13.63
N TRP A 10 -4.41 14.40 14.14
CA TRP A 10 -4.26 13.22 13.29
C TRP A 10 -5.30 13.12 12.17
N ARG A 11 -6.54 13.59 12.38
CA ARG A 11 -7.60 13.59 11.35
C ARG A 11 -7.26 14.56 10.22
N GLU A 12 -6.83 15.77 10.56
CA GLU A 12 -6.38 16.79 9.62
C GLU A 12 -5.18 16.28 8.81
N LEU A 13 -4.17 15.72 9.49
CA LEU A 13 -2.97 15.15 8.86
C LEU A 13 -3.28 13.91 8.00
N SER A 14 -4.35 13.19 8.32
CA SER A 14 -4.89 12.06 7.54
C SER A 14 -5.89 12.50 6.45
N GLY A 15 -6.05 13.81 6.21
CA GLY A 15 -6.76 14.34 5.04
C GLY A 15 -8.26 14.58 5.22
N GLU A 16 -8.77 14.68 6.45
CA GLU A 16 -10.20 14.97 6.72
C GLU A 16 -10.71 16.18 5.92
N ASN A 17 -9.88 17.22 5.80
CA ASN A 17 -10.16 18.43 5.02
C ASN A 17 -9.31 18.54 3.74
N LYS A 18 -8.96 17.39 3.12
CA LYS A 18 -8.17 17.30 1.89
C LYS A 18 -6.85 18.10 1.95
N TRP A 19 -6.20 18.11 3.12
CA TRP A 19 -4.96 18.85 3.39
C TRP A 19 -4.98 20.33 3.01
N LYS A 20 -6.16 20.97 2.99
CA LYS A 20 -6.30 22.39 2.68
C LYS A 20 -5.38 23.23 3.58
N ASN A 21 -4.58 24.11 2.98
CA ASN A 21 -3.61 24.98 3.65
C ASN A 21 -2.45 24.26 4.38
N LEU A 22 -2.21 22.97 4.12
CA LEU A 22 -1.10 22.23 4.73
C LEU A 22 0.05 21.92 3.76
N LEU A 23 -0.14 22.14 2.45
CA LEU A 23 0.79 21.71 1.41
C LEU A 23 1.70 22.83 0.91
N ASP A 24 1.24 24.09 0.93
CA ASP A 24 2.00 25.24 0.44
C ASP A 24 1.76 26.49 1.32
N PRO A 25 2.72 26.86 2.20
CA PRO A 25 3.92 26.10 2.54
C PRO A 25 3.57 24.78 3.25
N LEU A 26 4.48 23.80 3.18
CA LEU A 26 4.27 22.51 3.83
C LEU A 26 4.25 22.66 5.36
N ASP A 27 3.13 22.26 5.98
CA ASP A 27 2.98 22.18 7.43
C ASP A 27 4.03 21.25 8.04
N SER A 28 4.63 21.67 9.16
CA SER A 28 5.76 20.95 9.79
C SER A 28 5.36 19.60 10.41
N ASP A 29 4.13 19.47 10.92
CA ASP A 29 3.61 18.20 11.40
C ASP A 29 3.28 17.29 10.21
N LEU A 30 2.69 17.83 9.14
CA LEU A 30 2.45 17.08 7.91
C LEU A 30 3.75 16.58 7.29
N GLN A 31 4.81 17.40 7.26
CA GLN A 31 6.13 16.96 6.79
C GLN A 31 6.62 15.73 7.55
N LYS A 32 6.58 15.75 8.89
CA LYS A 32 6.97 14.60 9.74
C LYS A 32 6.06 13.40 9.49
N TYR A 33 4.76 13.63 9.26
CA TYR A 33 3.77 12.60 8.96
C TYR A 33 4.09 11.88 7.65
N LEU A 34 4.42 12.65 6.61
CA LEU A 34 4.83 12.14 5.31
C LEU A 34 6.17 11.41 5.37
N ILE A 35 7.12 11.89 6.16
CA ILE A 35 8.39 11.16 6.37
C ILE A 35 8.13 9.84 7.09
N HIS A 36 7.25 9.82 8.10
CA HIS A 36 6.90 8.61 8.84
C HIS A 36 6.32 7.52 7.92
N TYR A 37 5.27 7.82 7.17
CA TYR A 37 4.64 6.82 6.28
C TYR A 37 5.52 6.48 5.06
N GLY A 38 6.33 7.43 4.58
CA GLY A 38 7.35 7.16 3.56
C GLY A 38 8.42 6.19 4.04
N ALA A 39 8.87 6.32 5.28
CA ALA A 39 9.81 5.39 5.89
C ALA A 39 9.19 3.98 6.06
N MET A 40 7.90 3.91 6.40
CA MET A 40 7.18 2.64 6.45
C MET A 40 7.06 1.96 5.08
N ALA A 41 6.88 2.72 4.00
CA ALA A 41 6.96 2.21 2.64
C ALA A 41 8.40 1.75 2.30
N GLN A 42 9.42 2.54 2.64
CA GLN A 42 10.82 2.19 2.39
C GLN A 42 11.27 0.90 3.10
N ALA A 43 10.74 0.64 4.31
CA ALA A 43 10.99 -0.60 5.05
C ALA A 43 10.74 -1.87 4.23
N THR A 44 9.82 -1.79 3.26
CA THR A 44 9.51 -2.91 2.35
C THR A 44 10.67 -3.24 1.42
N ASN A 45 11.44 -2.26 0.97
CA ASN A 45 12.61 -2.47 0.12
C ASN A 45 13.80 -2.94 0.98
N ASP A 46 14.01 -2.31 2.14
CA ASP A 46 15.16 -2.62 3.00
C ASP A 46 15.13 -4.05 3.54
N THR A 47 13.92 -4.58 3.79
CA THR A 47 13.73 -5.96 4.26
C THR A 47 13.70 -6.99 3.13
N PHE A 48 13.52 -6.59 1.88
CA PHE A 48 13.33 -7.54 0.77
C PHE A 48 14.67 -8.15 0.31
N ASP A 49 14.69 -9.46 0.09
CA ASP A 49 15.86 -10.18 -0.39
C ASP A 49 15.92 -10.19 -1.93
N MET A 50 16.82 -9.37 -2.46
CA MET A 50 17.06 -9.18 -3.90
C MET A 50 18.26 -10.00 -4.40
N ASP A 51 18.99 -10.67 -3.51
CA ASP A 51 20.17 -11.44 -3.92
C ASP A 51 19.72 -12.69 -4.69
N LEU A 52 19.97 -12.69 -6.00
CA LEU A 52 19.58 -13.79 -6.90
C LEU A 52 20.24 -15.12 -6.57
N LEU A 53 21.34 -15.11 -5.82
CA LEU A 53 22.05 -16.30 -5.35
C LEU A 53 21.56 -16.76 -3.97
N SER A 54 20.78 -15.93 -3.27
CA SER A 54 20.20 -16.29 -1.98
C SER A 54 19.15 -17.39 -2.14
N LYS A 55 19.21 -18.41 -1.29
CA LYS A 55 18.12 -19.39 -1.14
C LYS A 55 16.81 -18.77 -0.64
N TYR A 56 16.85 -17.54 -0.12
CA TYR A 56 15.69 -16.79 0.39
C TYR A 56 15.28 -15.63 -0.52
N VAL A 57 15.81 -15.56 -1.74
CA VAL A 57 15.44 -14.54 -2.73
C VAL A 57 13.93 -14.40 -2.87
N GLY A 58 13.45 -13.17 -2.99
CA GLY A 58 12.03 -12.88 -3.08
C GLY A 58 11.29 -12.90 -1.73
N SER A 59 11.97 -13.16 -0.61
CA SER A 59 11.37 -13.14 0.72
C SER A 59 11.77 -11.90 1.54
N SER A 60 11.32 -11.82 2.80
CA SER A 60 11.82 -10.85 3.77
C SER A 60 13.02 -11.41 4.53
N LYS A 61 14.13 -10.66 4.56
CA LYS A 61 15.36 -10.94 5.32
C LYS A 61 15.12 -11.05 6.82
N TYR A 62 14.08 -10.37 7.34
CA TYR A 62 13.79 -10.29 8.76
C TYR A 62 12.42 -10.87 9.09
N SER A 63 12.29 -11.35 10.32
CA SER A 63 11.02 -11.85 10.86
C SER A 63 10.09 -10.70 11.25
N ARG A 64 8.78 -10.94 11.31
CA ARG A 64 7.80 -9.94 11.79
C ARG A 64 8.18 -9.29 13.12
N LYS A 65 8.73 -10.08 14.06
CA LYS A 65 9.07 -9.62 15.42
C LYS A 65 10.15 -8.53 15.44
N ASN A 66 11.08 -8.56 14.49
CA ASN A 66 12.25 -7.67 14.49
C ASN A 66 12.42 -6.88 13.18
N MET A 67 11.51 -7.00 12.22
CA MET A 67 11.62 -6.32 10.93
C MET A 67 11.87 -4.81 11.09
N LEU A 68 10.97 -4.11 11.80
CA LEU A 68 11.06 -2.65 11.97
C LEU A 68 12.34 -2.20 12.72
N SER A 69 12.84 -2.99 13.67
CA SER A 69 14.10 -2.64 14.35
C SER A 69 15.30 -2.89 13.47
N ARG A 70 15.29 -3.97 12.67
CA ARG A 70 16.37 -4.34 11.74
C ARG A 70 16.48 -3.40 10.54
N VAL A 71 15.38 -2.75 10.14
CA VAL A 71 15.39 -1.67 9.13
C VAL A 71 15.54 -0.27 9.75
N GLY A 72 15.87 -0.17 11.04
CA GLY A 72 16.20 1.12 11.67
C GLY A 72 15.02 2.01 12.07
N LEU A 73 13.78 1.53 12.04
CA LEU A 73 12.58 2.33 12.30
C LEU A 73 12.10 2.36 13.76
N VAL A 74 12.88 1.81 14.70
CA VAL A 74 12.50 1.76 16.13
C VAL A 74 13.25 2.78 16.99
N LYS A 75 14.55 2.97 16.78
CA LYS A 75 15.37 3.88 17.60
C LYS A 75 15.04 5.33 17.25
N GLY A 76 14.66 6.13 18.24
CA GLY A 76 14.31 7.55 18.04
C GLY A 76 12.97 7.80 17.35
N ASN A 77 12.25 6.76 16.91
CA ASN A 77 10.91 6.89 16.33
C ASN A 77 9.85 6.80 17.44
N PRO A 78 9.07 7.86 17.73
CA PRO A 78 8.02 7.83 18.75
C PRO A 78 6.80 6.99 18.32
N TYR A 79 6.60 6.77 17.02
CA TYR A 79 5.44 6.07 16.47
C TYR A 79 5.69 4.56 16.46
N LYS A 80 5.32 3.88 17.54
CA LYS A 80 5.62 2.45 17.76
C LYS A 80 4.57 1.54 17.13
N TYR A 81 5.00 0.67 16.23
CA TYR A 81 4.16 -0.34 15.57
C TYR A 81 4.65 -1.76 15.81
N LYS A 82 3.72 -2.71 15.74
CA LYS A 82 4.00 -4.15 15.69
C LYS A 82 3.57 -4.70 14.34
N VAL A 83 4.47 -5.38 13.64
CA VAL A 83 4.11 -6.12 12.41
C VAL A 83 3.34 -7.37 12.79
N VAL A 84 2.11 -7.48 12.29
CA VAL A 84 1.20 -8.58 12.60
C VAL A 84 1.09 -9.58 11.45
N LYS A 85 1.28 -9.14 10.20
CA LYS A 85 1.17 -10.01 9.02
C LYS A 85 2.22 -9.66 7.97
N PHE A 86 2.75 -10.68 7.30
CA PHE A 86 3.46 -10.52 6.04
C PHE A 86 2.53 -10.88 4.90
N ILE A 87 2.65 -10.12 3.81
CA ILE A 87 1.85 -10.25 2.60
C ILE A 87 2.74 -10.88 1.54
N TYR A 88 2.22 -11.88 0.85
CA TYR A 88 2.89 -12.48 -0.30
C TYR A 88 2.00 -12.32 -1.53
N ALA A 89 2.60 -12.15 -2.70
CA ALA A 89 1.90 -12.03 -3.97
C ALA A 89 2.50 -12.94 -5.04
N THR A 90 1.64 -13.34 -5.98
CA THR A 90 1.95 -14.01 -7.24
C THR A 90 1.26 -13.22 -8.35
N SER A 91 1.51 -13.57 -9.61
CA SER A 91 0.73 -13.07 -10.74
C SER A 91 0.22 -14.22 -11.59
N GLY A 92 -1.01 -14.10 -12.09
CA GLY A 92 -1.62 -15.03 -13.03
C GLY A 92 -1.34 -14.70 -14.49
N ILE A 93 -0.60 -13.61 -14.75
CA ILE A 93 -0.09 -13.25 -16.07
C ILE A 93 1.43 -13.06 -15.98
N THR A 94 2.09 -12.94 -17.12
CA THR A 94 3.50 -12.54 -17.14
C THR A 94 3.61 -11.09 -16.68
N VAL A 95 4.44 -10.86 -15.68
CA VAL A 95 4.80 -9.52 -15.17
C VAL A 95 6.32 -9.37 -15.14
N PRO A 96 6.85 -8.14 -15.16
CA PRO A 96 8.28 -7.90 -15.09
C PRO A 96 8.90 -8.55 -13.84
N SER A 97 10.15 -8.99 -13.94
CA SER A 97 10.91 -9.53 -12.80
C SER A 97 11.09 -8.50 -11.67
N SER A 98 10.96 -7.21 -11.98
CA SER A 98 10.95 -6.14 -10.96
C SER A 98 9.68 -6.15 -10.10
N PHE A 99 8.58 -6.77 -10.55
CA PHE A 99 7.34 -6.97 -9.79
C PHE A 99 7.39 -8.29 -9.02
N ILE A 100 7.78 -9.39 -9.67
CA ILE A 100 7.93 -10.70 -9.04
C ILE A 100 9.28 -11.27 -9.45
N LEU A 101 10.25 -11.19 -8.54
CA LEU A 101 11.61 -11.69 -8.74
C LEU A 101 11.57 -13.21 -8.93
N LYS A 102 12.23 -13.68 -9.99
CA LYS A 102 12.38 -15.11 -10.24
C LYS A 102 13.79 -15.54 -9.82
N PRO A 103 13.92 -16.56 -8.95
CA PRO A 103 15.22 -17.12 -8.57
C PRO A 103 15.93 -17.73 -9.78
N VAL A 104 17.27 -17.75 -9.75
CA VAL A 104 18.12 -18.39 -10.78
C VAL A 104 18.06 -19.93 -10.68
N SER A 105 17.90 -20.46 -9.45
CA SER A 105 17.82 -21.90 -9.21
C SER A 105 16.39 -22.45 -9.21
N GLU A 106 16.20 -23.61 -9.84
CA GLU A 106 14.94 -24.36 -9.83
C GLU A 106 14.61 -25.04 -8.49
N ASP A 107 15.56 -25.13 -7.55
CA ASP A 107 15.37 -25.74 -6.22
C ASP A 107 14.84 -24.75 -5.16
N THR A 108 14.31 -23.62 -5.61
CA THR A 108 13.78 -22.59 -4.73
C THR A 108 12.31 -22.83 -4.41
N TRP A 109 11.99 -22.71 -3.12
CA TRP A 109 10.66 -22.91 -2.52
C TRP A 109 9.68 -21.75 -2.83
N LEU A 110 10.11 -20.75 -3.61
CA LEU A 110 9.39 -19.52 -3.98
C LEU A 110 9.31 -19.30 -5.51
N LYS A 111 9.07 -20.35 -6.30
CA LYS A 111 9.05 -20.24 -7.78
C LYS A 111 8.11 -19.16 -8.36
N TYR A 112 7.04 -18.84 -7.65
CA TYR A 112 5.96 -17.97 -8.16
C TYR A 112 5.50 -16.90 -7.17
N SER A 113 6.13 -16.81 -5.99
CA SER A 113 5.63 -16.01 -4.88
C SER A 113 6.72 -15.13 -4.32
N ASN A 114 6.44 -13.84 -4.17
CA ASN A 114 7.32 -12.92 -3.47
C ASN A 114 6.63 -12.32 -2.26
N TRP A 115 7.42 -12.02 -1.24
CA TRP A 115 7.05 -11.08 -0.20
C TRP A 115 6.73 -9.73 -0.84
N MET A 116 5.56 -9.19 -0.52
CA MET A 116 4.96 -8.03 -1.20
C MET A 116 4.57 -6.92 -0.21
N GLY A 117 4.81 -7.11 1.08
CA GLY A 117 4.49 -6.09 2.08
C GLY A 117 4.16 -6.66 3.45
N TYR A 118 3.61 -5.81 4.29
CA TYR A 118 3.21 -6.17 5.63
C TYR A 118 2.01 -5.38 6.13
N VAL A 119 1.31 -5.96 7.11
CA VAL A 119 0.34 -5.26 7.94
C VAL A 119 0.95 -5.06 9.32
N ALA A 120 0.85 -3.85 9.85
CA ALA A 120 1.27 -3.50 11.19
C ALA A 120 0.16 -2.74 11.91
N VAL A 121 0.20 -2.74 13.24
CA VAL A 121 -0.74 -1.97 14.05
C VAL A 121 0.04 -1.18 15.10
N ALA A 122 -0.38 0.06 15.34
CA ALA A 122 0.19 0.89 16.39
C ALA A 122 0.04 0.18 17.75
N THR A 123 1.13 0.10 18.51
CA THR A 123 1.14 -0.34 19.92
C THR A 123 0.43 0.69 20.80
N ASP A 124 0.27 0.43 22.10
CA ASP A 124 -0.38 1.41 23.00
C ASP A 124 0.40 2.71 23.09
N GLU A 125 1.74 2.62 23.13
CA GLU A 125 2.63 3.78 23.06
C GLU A 125 2.49 4.50 21.71
N GLY A 126 2.42 3.74 20.62
CA GLY A 126 2.20 4.29 19.28
C GLY A 126 0.86 5.00 19.14
N LYS A 127 -0.21 4.42 19.71
CA LYS A 127 -1.55 4.99 19.75
C LYS A 127 -1.54 6.34 20.47
N SER A 128 -0.91 6.41 21.65
CA SER A 128 -0.80 7.66 22.39
C SER A 128 -0.04 8.74 21.60
N ALA A 129 1.03 8.36 20.89
CA ALA A 129 1.80 9.28 20.06
C ALA A 129 1.08 9.72 18.77
N LEU A 130 0.17 8.90 18.24
CA LEU A 130 -0.56 9.15 16.99
C LEU A 130 -1.96 9.71 17.21
N GLY A 131 -2.50 9.65 18.43
CA GLY A 131 -3.86 10.08 18.77
C GLY A 131 -4.95 9.07 18.43
N ARG A 132 -4.59 7.91 17.84
CA ARG A 132 -5.51 6.82 17.47
C ARG A 132 -4.79 5.50 17.23
N ARG A 133 -5.52 4.38 17.25
CA ARG A 133 -4.99 3.07 16.85
C ARG A 133 -4.91 2.99 15.34
N ASP A 134 -3.73 3.27 14.80
CA ASP A 134 -3.50 3.17 13.36
C ASP A 134 -3.17 1.75 12.93
N ILE A 135 -3.92 1.25 11.96
CA ILE A 135 -3.64 0.00 11.26
C ILE A 135 -2.97 0.36 9.94
N LEU A 136 -1.72 -0.05 9.77
CA LEU A 136 -0.90 0.27 8.62
C LEU A 136 -0.80 -0.93 7.66
N VAL A 137 -1.01 -0.69 6.37
CA VAL A 137 -0.69 -1.63 5.30
C VAL A 137 0.39 -1.02 4.41
N ALA A 138 1.56 -1.64 4.36
CA ALA A 138 2.68 -1.17 3.55
C ALA A 138 2.95 -2.16 2.41
N TRP A 139 2.89 -1.66 1.18
CA TRP A 139 3.08 -2.44 -0.05
C TRP A 139 4.46 -2.19 -0.65
N ARG A 140 5.12 -3.28 -1.07
CA ARG A 140 6.45 -3.25 -1.64
C ARG A 140 6.43 -2.67 -3.06
N GLY A 141 7.43 -1.84 -3.34
CA GLY A 141 7.70 -1.32 -4.68
C GLY A 141 8.32 -2.35 -5.62
N THR A 142 8.80 -1.86 -6.75
CA THR A 142 9.64 -2.63 -7.67
C THR A 142 11.08 -2.68 -7.17
N ILE A 143 11.81 -3.71 -7.62
CA ILE A 143 13.26 -3.85 -7.38
C ILE A 143 14.06 -2.83 -8.19
N SER A 144 13.62 -2.58 -9.43
CA SER A 144 14.18 -1.60 -10.36
C SER A 144 13.02 -0.79 -10.98
N PRO A 145 12.81 0.48 -10.58
CA PRO A 145 11.60 1.23 -10.91
C PRO A 145 11.40 1.62 -12.37
N ILE A 146 12.47 1.71 -13.17
CA ILE A 146 12.42 2.31 -14.51
C ILE A 146 12.43 1.25 -15.62
N GLU A 147 13.12 0.13 -15.42
CA GLU A 147 13.34 -0.85 -16.48
C GLU A 147 12.04 -1.50 -16.98
N TRP A 148 11.08 -1.73 -16.08
CA TRP A 148 9.86 -2.45 -16.44
C TRP A 148 8.95 -1.69 -17.40
N MET A 149 9.02 -0.35 -17.42
CA MET A 149 8.13 0.48 -18.24
C MET A 149 8.46 0.40 -19.74
N LYS A 150 9.67 -0.07 -20.08
CA LYS A 150 10.12 -0.19 -21.46
C LYS A 150 9.66 -1.50 -22.11
N ASP A 151 9.54 -2.55 -21.30
CA ASP A 151 9.38 -3.92 -21.79
C ASP A 151 7.96 -4.49 -21.61
N PHE A 152 7.10 -3.79 -20.87
CA PHE A 152 5.76 -4.27 -20.55
C PHE A 152 4.68 -3.20 -20.77
N GLU A 153 3.81 -3.44 -21.75
CA GLU A 153 2.54 -2.75 -21.89
C GLU A 153 1.43 -3.59 -21.28
N PHE A 154 0.71 -3.03 -20.31
CA PHE A 154 -0.46 -3.66 -19.73
C PHE A 154 -1.72 -2.92 -20.14
N PRO A 155 -2.74 -3.62 -20.67
CA PRO A 155 -4.02 -3.00 -20.92
C PRO A 155 -4.70 -2.62 -19.60
N LEU A 156 -5.67 -1.72 -19.72
CA LEU A 156 -6.66 -1.53 -18.68
C LEU A 156 -7.70 -2.67 -18.74
N VAL A 157 -8.10 -3.17 -17.57
CA VAL A 157 -9.12 -4.21 -17.44
C VAL A 157 -10.18 -3.80 -16.41
N PRO A 158 -11.41 -4.34 -16.48
CA PRO A 158 -12.45 -4.01 -15.52
C PRO A 158 -12.00 -4.28 -14.07
N ALA A 159 -12.31 -3.36 -13.16
CA ALA A 159 -12.01 -3.49 -11.74
C ALA A 159 -12.94 -4.47 -11.00
N SER A 160 -13.68 -5.33 -11.71
CA SER A 160 -14.72 -6.22 -11.15
C SER A 160 -14.20 -7.13 -10.04
N LYS A 161 -12.92 -7.53 -10.06
CA LYS A 161 -12.33 -8.34 -8.97
C LYS A 161 -12.26 -7.62 -7.62
N ILE A 162 -12.25 -6.29 -7.60
CA ILE A 162 -12.22 -5.49 -6.38
C ILE A 162 -13.55 -4.75 -6.13
N LEU A 163 -14.27 -4.35 -7.18
CA LEU A 163 -15.52 -3.59 -7.06
C LEU A 163 -16.80 -4.42 -7.24
N GLY A 164 -16.67 -5.72 -7.53
CA GLY A 164 -17.78 -6.57 -7.97
C GLY A 164 -18.38 -6.11 -9.30
N GLU A 165 -19.39 -6.83 -9.81
CA GLU A 165 -19.96 -6.54 -11.13
C GLU A 165 -20.61 -5.15 -11.22
N ARG A 166 -21.24 -4.67 -10.14
CA ARG A 166 -21.96 -3.37 -10.15
C ARG A 166 -21.01 -2.17 -10.27
N GLY A 167 -19.82 -2.23 -9.67
CA GLY A 167 -18.82 -1.16 -9.75
C GLY A 167 -17.78 -1.37 -10.86
N GLY A 168 -17.47 -2.63 -11.17
CA GLY A 168 -16.34 -3.02 -12.01
C GLY A 168 -16.48 -2.76 -13.50
N HIS A 169 -17.70 -2.76 -14.04
CA HIS A 169 -17.92 -2.55 -15.48
C HIS A 169 -17.64 -1.13 -15.96
N LYS A 170 -17.63 -0.15 -15.06
CA LYS A 170 -17.46 1.26 -15.40
C LYS A 170 -16.05 1.77 -15.12
N ALA A 171 -15.31 1.11 -14.23
CA ALA A 171 -14.01 1.54 -13.77
C ALA A 171 -12.94 0.55 -14.21
N MET A 172 -11.90 1.05 -14.86
CA MET A 172 -10.83 0.23 -15.41
C MET A 172 -9.54 0.44 -14.62
N VAL A 173 -8.78 -0.63 -14.40
CA VAL A 173 -7.51 -0.61 -13.67
C VAL A 173 -6.43 -1.34 -14.46
N HIS A 174 -5.18 -0.98 -14.21
CA HIS A 174 -4.04 -1.55 -14.89
C HIS A 174 -3.90 -3.06 -14.61
N GLN A 175 -3.88 -3.89 -15.66
CA GLN A 175 -3.94 -5.35 -15.55
C GLN A 175 -2.81 -5.96 -14.70
N GLY A 176 -1.57 -5.46 -14.85
CA GLY A 176 -0.42 -5.95 -14.08
C GLY A 176 -0.60 -5.77 -12.57
N PHE A 177 -0.98 -4.57 -12.11
CA PHE A 177 -1.24 -4.27 -10.70
C PHE A 177 -2.41 -5.09 -10.17
N LEU A 178 -3.51 -5.19 -10.92
CA LEU A 178 -4.66 -6.00 -10.53
C LEU A 178 -4.28 -7.47 -10.40
N SER A 179 -3.46 -8.00 -11.31
CA SER A 179 -3.01 -9.39 -11.22
C SER A 179 -2.15 -9.64 -9.99
N VAL A 180 -1.16 -8.79 -9.71
CA VAL A 180 -0.34 -8.92 -8.49
C VAL A 180 -1.19 -8.87 -7.23
N TYR A 181 -2.23 -8.03 -7.21
CA TYR A 181 -3.12 -7.88 -6.07
C TYR A 181 -4.07 -9.07 -5.87
N THR A 182 -4.61 -9.64 -6.96
CA THR A 182 -5.76 -10.57 -6.91
C THR A 182 -5.45 -12.02 -7.29
N SER A 183 -4.26 -12.31 -7.82
CA SER A 183 -3.90 -13.68 -8.21
C SER A 183 -3.53 -14.53 -6.99
N ASP A 184 -3.98 -15.78 -7.01
CA ASP A 184 -3.57 -16.85 -6.11
C ASP A 184 -2.83 -17.96 -6.89
N ASN A 185 -2.31 -18.93 -6.15
CA ASN A 185 -1.68 -20.13 -6.68
C ASN A 185 -1.82 -21.25 -5.64
N SER A 186 -2.71 -22.20 -5.89
CA SER A 186 -2.99 -23.33 -4.99
C SER A 186 -1.77 -24.22 -4.70
N ARG A 187 -0.77 -24.20 -5.59
CA ARG A 187 0.51 -24.93 -5.41
C ARG A 187 1.52 -24.15 -4.58
N SER A 188 1.32 -22.84 -4.36
CA SER A 188 2.19 -22.03 -3.53
C SER A 188 1.92 -22.27 -2.04
N LYS A 189 2.97 -22.31 -1.23
CA LYS A 189 2.84 -22.31 0.24
C LYS A 189 2.33 -20.98 0.79
N PHE A 190 2.61 -19.87 0.09
CA PHE A 190 2.34 -18.50 0.56
C PHE A 190 1.12 -17.88 -0.10
N ASN A 191 0.83 -18.24 -1.34
CA ASN A 191 -0.24 -17.65 -2.15
C ASN A 191 -1.41 -18.62 -2.40
N LYS A 192 -1.73 -19.49 -1.44
CA LYS A 192 -2.98 -20.27 -1.50
C LYS A 192 -4.21 -19.38 -1.60
N THR A 193 -4.09 -18.16 -1.05
CA THR A 193 -5.02 -17.05 -1.25
C THR A 193 -4.26 -15.85 -1.82
N SER A 194 -4.99 -14.93 -2.44
CA SER A 194 -4.41 -13.74 -3.06
C SER A 194 -3.82 -12.77 -2.02
N ALA A 195 -2.97 -11.85 -2.47
CA ALA A 195 -2.44 -10.79 -1.61
C ALA A 195 -3.57 -9.92 -1.02
N ARG A 196 -4.61 -9.65 -1.84
CA ARG A 196 -5.87 -9.05 -1.42
C ARG A 196 -6.48 -9.78 -0.22
N ASP A 197 -6.76 -11.07 -0.35
CA ASP A 197 -7.46 -11.82 0.70
C ASP A 197 -6.64 -11.90 1.99
N GLN A 198 -5.30 -12.04 1.87
CA GLN A 198 -4.40 -12.02 3.02
C GLN A 198 -4.52 -10.71 3.82
N VAL A 199 -4.58 -9.56 3.14
CA VAL A 199 -4.72 -8.24 3.78
C VAL A 199 -6.12 -8.02 4.31
N LEU A 200 -7.15 -8.25 3.51
CA LEU A 200 -8.54 -8.01 3.92
C LEU A 200 -8.96 -8.89 5.09
N SER A 201 -8.47 -10.14 5.14
CA SER A 201 -8.69 -11.02 6.30
C SER A 201 -8.03 -10.47 7.56
N GLU A 202 -6.79 -9.99 7.49
CA GLU A 202 -6.08 -9.43 8.64
C GLU A 202 -6.73 -8.12 9.11
N LEU A 203 -7.11 -7.25 8.18
CA LEU A 203 -7.81 -6.00 8.49
C LEU A 203 -9.13 -6.27 9.21
N LYS A 204 -9.92 -7.25 8.75
CA LYS A 204 -11.15 -7.65 9.43
C LYS A 204 -10.91 -8.06 10.87
N THR A 205 -9.84 -8.82 11.14
CA THR A 205 -9.46 -9.21 12.51
C THR A 205 -9.08 -8.01 13.35
N LEU A 206 -8.26 -7.09 12.84
CA LEU A 206 -7.81 -5.92 13.59
C LEU A 206 -8.92 -4.91 13.85
N VAL A 207 -9.77 -4.64 12.85
CA VAL A 207 -10.91 -3.72 12.95
C VAL A 207 -11.93 -4.23 13.97
N GLU A 208 -12.16 -5.53 14.04
CA GLU A 208 -13.00 -6.14 15.09
C GLU A 208 -12.31 -6.11 16.46
N GLN A 209 -11.01 -6.43 16.52
CA GLN A 209 -10.23 -6.44 17.76
C GLN A 209 -10.22 -5.08 18.47
N TYR A 210 -10.14 -3.98 17.70
CA TYR A 210 -10.05 -2.62 18.23
C TYR A 210 -11.33 -1.80 18.02
N LYS A 211 -12.48 -2.45 17.86
CA LYS A 211 -13.77 -1.79 17.56
C LYS A 211 -14.22 -0.75 18.60
N ASP A 212 -13.79 -0.92 19.85
CA ASP A 212 -14.10 -0.03 20.96
C ASP A 212 -13.08 1.12 21.12
N GLU A 213 -12.06 1.17 20.23
CA GLU A 213 -11.08 2.25 20.16
C GLU A 213 -11.38 3.21 18.99
N GLU A 214 -10.72 4.37 18.99
CA GLU A 214 -10.65 5.20 17.80
C GLU A 214 -9.56 4.65 16.88
N ILE A 215 -9.95 4.21 15.68
CA ILE A 215 -9.06 3.53 14.73
C ILE A 215 -8.97 4.28 13.40
N SER A 216 -7.86 4.10 12.69
CA SER A 216 -7.68 4.49 11.29
C SER A 216 -7.01 3.36 10.51
N ILE A 217 -7.19 3.34 9.18
CA ILE A 217 -6.38 2.50 8.30
C ILE A 217 -5.52 3.41 7.43
N THR A 218 -4.20 3.26 7.54
CA THR A 218 -3.26 3.94 6.67
C THR A 218 -2.66 2.94 5.67
N VAL A 219 -2.66 3.28 4.39
CA VAL A 219 -2.06 2.45 3.34
C VAL A 219 -0.90 3.22 2.71
N THR A 220 0.25 2.57 2.51
CA THR A 220 1.41 3.26 1.93
C THR A 220 2.22 2.35 1.03
N GLY A 221 2.97 2.97 0.11
CA GLY A 221 3.79 2.27 -0.86
C GLY A 221 4.46 3.23 -1.84
N HIS A 222 5.56 2.77 -2.40
CA HIS A 222 6.34 3.49 -3.41
C HIS A 222 6.28 2.77 -4.77
N SER A 223 6.19 3.51 -5.88
CA SER A 223 6.15 2.93 -7.24
C SER A 223 5.03 1.88 -7.38
N LEU A 224 5.32 0.64 -7.77
CA LEU A 224 4.36 -0.49 -7.76
C LEU A 224 3.58 -0.56 -6.44
N GLY A 225 4.26 -0.39 -5.31
CA GLY A 225 3.64 -0.42 -3.99
C GLY A 225 2.59 0.67 -3.84
N GLY A 226 2.83 1.86 -4.40
CA GLY A 226 1.84 2.95 -4.41
C GLY A 226 0.60 2.60 -5.23
N ALA A 227 0.78 1.95 -6.39
CA ALA A 227 -0.37 1.49 -7.19
C ALA A 227 -1.18 0.41 -6.46
N LEU A 228 -0.50 -0.54 -5.80
CA LEU A 228 -1.16 -1.54 -4.95
C LEU A 228 -1.88 -0.89 -3.75
N SER A 229 -1.29 0.14 -3.13
CA SER A 229 -1.93 0.93 -2.08
C SER A 229 -3.22 1.58 -2.56
N VAL A 230 -3.25 2.13 -3.78
CA VAL A 230 -4.45 2.71 -4.37
C VAL A 230 -5.54 1.66 -4.56
N LEU A 231 -5.22 0.52 -5.16
CA LEU A 231 -6.19 -0.56 -5.35
C LEU A 231 -6.71 -1.09 -4.00
N ASN A 232 -5.82 -1.30 -3.04
CA ASN A 232 -6.15 -1.83 -1.72
C ASN A 232 -7.00 -0.86 -0.90
N ALA A 233 -6.66 0.43 -0.84
CA ALA A 233 -7.44 1.42 -0.09
C ALA A 233 -8.86 1.57 -0.66
N THR A 234 -9.00 1.58 -2.00
CA THR A 234 -10.31 1.58 -2.67
C THR A 234 -11.11 0.32 -2.33
N ASP A 235 -10.50 -0.86 -2.43
CA ASP A 235 -11.14 -2.15 -2.13
C ASP A 235 -11.61 -2.25 -0.67
N ILE A 236 -10.80 -1.75 0.27
CA ILE A 236 -11.14 -1.68 1.70
C ILE A 236 -12.41 -0.87 1.92
N VAL A 237 -12.51 0.34 1.35
CA VAL A 237 -13.65 1.23 1.59
C VAL A 237 -14.88 0.78 0.81
N TRP A 238 -14.71 0.37 -0.45
CA TRP A 238 -15.81 -0.09 -1.31
C TRP A 238 -16.55 -1.28 -0.70
N ASN A 239 -15.80 -2.28 -0.23
CA ASN A 239 -16.37 -3.50 0.36
C ASN A 239 -16.62 -3.40 1.87
N GLY A 240 -16.36 -2.24 2.48
CA GLY A 240 -16.65 -1.99 3.90
C GLY A 240 -15.76 -2.75 4.88
N HIS A 241 -14.54 -3.10 4.50
CA HIS A 241 -13.55 -3.73 5.40
C HIS A 241 -13.03 -2.76 6.47
N ASN A 242 -13.35 -1.47 6.37
CA ASN A 242 -13.08 -0.44 7.37
C ASN A 242 -14.24 -0.22 8.36
N LYS A 243 -15.24 -1.11 8.40
CA LYS A 243 -16.45 -0.95 9.21
C LYS A 243 -16.55 -1.97 10.34
N THR A 244 -17.04 -1.52 11.48
CA THR A 244 -17.57 -2.38 12.55
C THR A 244 -19.00 -1.94 12.88
N GLY A 245 -19.98 -2.81 12.61
CA GLY A 245 -21.39 -2.44 12.63
C GLY A 245 -21.66 -1.26 11.68
N ASN A 246 -22.18 -0.16 12.22
CA ASN A 246 -22.49 1.06 11.44
C ASN A 246 -21.35 2.10 11.46
N LYS A 247 -20.27 1.89 12.22
CA LYS A 247 -19.14 2.84 12.30
C LYS A 247 -18.08 2.46 11.27
N ALA A 248 -17.68 3.43 10.43
CA ALA A 248 -16.58 3.28 9.48
C ALA A 248 -15.39 4.12 9.94
N CYS A 249 -14.19 3.56 9.91
CA CYS A 249 -12.95 4.32 10.17
C CYS A 249 -12.40 4.95 8.88
N PRO A 250 -11.67 6.08 8.98
CA PRO A 250 -11.05 6.70 7.82
C PRO A 250 -9.94 5.80 7.25
N VAL A 251 -9.84 5.77 5.93
CA VAL A 251 -8.79 5.09 5.17
C VAL A 251 -8.01 6.15 4.39
N THR A 252 -6.72 6.26 4.67
CA THR A 252 -5.86 7.25 4.01
C THR A 252 -4.67 6.57 3.37
N ALA A 253 -4.45 6.84 2.09
CA ALA A 253 -3.32 6.31 1.35
C ALA A 253 -2.28 7.41 1.07
N PHE A 254 -1.08 7.24 1.63
CA PHE A 254 0.10 8.08 1.34
C PHE A 254 1.01 7.32 0.37
N VAL A 255 1.03 7.75 -0.90
CA VAL A 255 1.72 7.01 -1.96
C VAL A 255 2.80 7.86 -2.61
N TYR A 256 3.97 7.25 -2.85
CA TYR A 256 5.18 7.95 -3.29
C TYR A 256 5.58 7.47 -4.67
N GLY A 257 5.88 8.38 -5.61
CA GLY A 257 6.27 7.98 -6.98
C GLY A 257 5.24 7.03 -7.62
N CYS A 258 3.96 7.19 -7.31
CA CYS A 258 2.90 6.24 -7.66
C CYS A 258 2.49 6.41 -9.13
N PRO A 259 2.57 5.36 -9.98
CA PRO A 259 2.03 5.41 -11.34
C PRO A 259 0.50 5.48 -11.30
N MET A 260 -0.12 5.69 -12.46
CA MET A 260 -1.58 5.72 -12.55
C MET A 260 -2.15 4.29 -12.47
N ALA A 261 -2.97 4.04 -11.46
CA ALA A 261 -3.50 2.69 -11.16
C ALA A 261 -4.76 2.33 -11.95
N GLY A 262 -5.52 3.33 -12.43
CA GLY A 262 -6.77 3.13 -13.16
C GLY A 262 -7.22 4.38 -13.93
N ASP A 263 -8.31 4.23 -14.66
CA ASP A 263 -8.85 5.24 -15.56
C ASP A 263 -9.58 6.38 -14.84
N ARG A 264 -10.10 7.34 -15.61
CA ARG A 264 -10.91 8.44 -15.10
C ARG A 264 -12.12 7.95 -14.30
N ASN A 265 -12.81 6.92 -14.77
CA ASN A 265 -14.00 6.42 -14.09
C ASN A 265 -13.65 5.79 -12.74
N PHE A 266 -12.54 5.06 -12.65
CA PHE A 266 -12.00 4.59 -11.39
C PHE A 266 -11.70 5.75 -10.44
N ARG A 267 -11.06 6.82 -10.95
CA ARG A 267 -10.81 8.03 -10.16
C ARG A 267 -12.08 8.69 -9.65
N ASP A 268 -12.95 9.10 -10.57
CA ASP A 268 -14.14 9.89 -10.25
C ASP A 268 -15.02 9.10 -9.25
N MET A 269 -15.03 7.76 -9.35
CA MET A 269 -15.68 6.88 -8.39
C MET A 269 -15.01 6.91 -7.00
N THR A 270 -13.70 6.80 -6.90
CA THR A 270 -13.01 6.88 -5.58
C THR A 270 -13.22 8.24 -4.90
N GLU A 271 -13.34 9.33 -5.65
CA GLU A 271 -13.59 10.67 -5.11
C GLU A 271 -14.96 10.80 -4.44
N THR A 272 -15.92 9.90 -4.77
CA THR A 272 -17.23 9.85 -4.09
C THR A 272 -17.18 9.16 -2.72
N MET A 273 -16.10 8.44 -2.39
CA MET A 273 -15.97 7.69 -1.14
C MET A 273 -15.55 8.60 0.01
N LYS A 274 -16.49 9.00 0.87
CA LYS A 274 -16.26 9.94 1.97
C LYS A 274 -15.14 9.55 2.95
N ASN A 275 -14.95 8.24 3.18
CA ASN A 275 -13.97 7.72 4.14
C ASN A 275 -12.61 7.38 3.50
N LEU A 276 -12.38 7.77 2.24
CA LEU A 276 -11.18 7.45 1.50
C LEU A 276 -10.45 8.74 1.10
N GLN A 277 -9.16 8.84 1.44
CA GLN A 277 -8.31 9.94 1.03
C GLN A 277 -7.01 9.43 0.41
N PHE A 278 -6.53 10.14 -0.61
CA PHE A 278 -5.27 9.85 -1.28
C PHE A 278 -4.39 11.10 -1.27
N LEU A 279 -3.18 10.99 -0.73
CA LEU A 279 -2.13 11.99 -0.91
C LEU A 279 -1.01 11.37 -1.74
N ARG A 280 -0.76 11.93 -2.92
CA ARG A 280 0.26 11.45 -3.87
C ARG A 280 1.47 12.36 -3.81
N ILE A 281 2.59 11.82 -3.34
CA ILE A 281 3.85 12.52 -3.26
C ILE A 281 4.61 12.27 -4.56
N ARG A 282 4.87 13.34 -5.32
CA ARG A 282 5.58 13.30 -6.59
C ARG A 282 6.81 14.20 -6.54
N ASN A 283 7.93 13.69 -7.02
CA ASN A 283 9.08 14.51 -7.39
C ASN A 283 8.89 15.02 -8.83
N LEU A 284 9.03 16.33 -9.08
CA LEU A 284 8.76 16.91 -10.41
C LEU A 284 9.54 16.27 -11.57
N PRO A 285 10.83 15.90 -11.41
CA PRO A 285 11.60 15.22 -12.46
C PRO A 285 11.25 13.73 -12.63
N ASP A 286 10.48 13.14 -11.72
CA ASP A 286 10.13 11.72 -11.79
C ASP A 286 9.00 11.48 -12.79
N ILE A 287 9.27 10.63 -13.78
CA ILE A 287 8.33 10.27 -14.85
C ILE A 287 7.35 9.17 -14.43
N VAL A 288 7.63 8.40 -13.37
CA VAL A 288 6.81 7.25 -12.95
C VAL A 288 5.34 7.65 -12.72
N PRO A 289 5.02 8.80 -12.10
CA PRO A 289 3.62 9.22 -11.92
C PRO A 289 2.90 9.66 -13.19
N THR A 290 3.61 9.74 -14.32
CA THR A 290 3.05 10.05 -15.65
C THR A 290 2.70 8.81 -16.46
N VAL A 291 3.08 7.61 -15.99
CA VAL A 291 2.80 6.36 -16.70
C VAL A 291 1.58 5.60 -16.13
N PRO A 292 0.84 4.83 -16.96
CA PRO A 292 1.00 4.68 -18.41
C PRO A 292 0.82 6.02 -19.14
N HIS A 293 1.67 6.35 -20.13
CA HIS A 293 1.51 7.58 -20.91
C HIS A 293 0.07 7.67 -21.40
N GLN A 294 -0.51 8.88 -21.43
CA GLN A 294 -1.92 9.17 -21.74
C GLN A 294 -2.44 8.42 -22.98
N GLN A 295 -2.74 7.13 -22.84
CA GLN A 295 -3.72 6.44 -23.63
C GLN A 295 -5.04 7.08 -23.18
N SER A 296 -5.73 7.71 -24.11
CA SER A 296 -6.99 8.43 -23.95
C SER A 296 -7.92 7.77 -22.91
N GLY A 297 -7.84 8.19 -21.64
CA GLY A 297 -8.67 7.61 -20.56
C GLY A 297 -8.08 7.61 -19.15
N ILE A 298 -6.76 7.65 -18.96
CA ILE A 298 -6.15 7.57 -17.62
C ILE A 298 -5.91 8.96 -17.03
N LEU A 299 -6.50 9.26 -15.87
CA LEU A 299 -6.43 10.57 -15.21
C LEU A 299 -5.98 10.48 -13.74
N ARG A 300 -5.40 11.57 -13.26
CA ARG A 300 -4.75 11.71 -11.94
C ARG A 300 -5.76 11.61 -10.80
N LEU A 301 -5.61 10.62 -9.92
CA LEU A 301 -6.22 10.57 -8.58
C LEU A 301 -5.53 11.55 -7.61
N GLY A 302 -6.27 12.22 -6.73
CA GLY A 302 -5.75 12.99 -5.58
C GLY A 302 -5.64 14.51 -5.76
N SER A 303 -5.59 15.22 -4.64
CA SER A 303 -5.37 16.68 -4.59
C SER A 303 -3.95 17.03 -5.02
N SER A 304 -3.85 17.90 -6.02
CA SER A 304 -2.62 18.60 -6.42
C SER A 304 -2.25 19.69 -5.44
#